data_AF-E2NLL7-F1
#
_entry.id   AF-E2NLL7-F1
#
_cell.length_a   1.000
_cell.length_b   1.000
_cell.length_c   1.000
_cell.angle_alpha   90.00
_cell.angle_beta   90.00
_cell.angle_gamma   90.00
#
_symmetry.space_group_name_H-M   'P 1'
#
loop_
_entity.id
_entity.type
_entity.pdbx_description
1 polymer ?
#
loop_
_entity_poly.entity_id
_entity_poly.type
_entity_poly.pdbx_seq_one_letter_code
_entity_poly.pdbx_strand_id
1 'polypeptide(L)'
;MKSFKLRFLLSLVGLMTIVNLFSQDKHDYATPLGKSVFYREVRDANRTVLRMSEVGPITSGTDGLVLVFNMKQNLSQITRPLKLVSFNSTSEESNSHLEIYYYAGTITIRRKTSPNSAYYYDYNLYDPMFTVDQGVSQWEVHLYFTGSFLWIETRDTRKILNNKWHAPIFFGINLPNMNYMGNYLGRSSSSYIIFGDLNPSTTFTMPDEIAIHEFKYAELKDELQTHFCEDN
;
A
#
# COMPACT_ATOMS: atom_id res chain seq x y z
N MET A 1 46.10 10.75 28.01
CA MET A 1 45.28 11.45 26.98
C MET A 1 45.06 10.69 25.66
N LYS A 2 45.98 9.84 25.16
CA LYS A 2 45.78 9.08 23.89
C LYS A 2 44.66 8.03 23.93
N SER A 3 44.49 7.32 25.05
CA SER A 3 43.47 6.26 25.22
C SER A 3 42.02 6.79 25.21
N PHE A 4 41.77 8.00 25.71
CA PHE A 4 40.42 8.55 25.81
C PHE A 4 39.88 8.98 24.43
N LYS A 5 40.74 9.56 23.59
CA LYS A 5 40.39 9.92 22.19
C LYS A 5 40.06 8.68 21.34
N LEU A 6 40.77 7.57 21.54
CA LEU A 6 40.54 6.32 20.80
C LEU A 6 39.20 5.67 21.19
N ARG A 7 38.85 5.66 22.49
CA ARG A 7 37.57 5.13 22.97
C ARG A 7 36.37 5.97 22.51
N PHE A 8 36.53 7.30 22.48
CA PHE A 8 35.50 8.19 21.96
C PHE A 8 35.29 8.00 20.46
N LEU A 9 36.36 7.84 19.68
CA LEU A 9 36.27 7.60 18.24
C LEU A 9 35.60 6.24 17.95
N LEU A 10 35.94 5.17 18.69
CA LEU A 10 35.31 3.86 18.56
C LEU A 10 33.83 3.90 18.96
N SER A 11 33.47 4.66 20.00
CA SER A 11 32.07 4.87 20.39
C SER A 11 31.29 5.63 19.32
N LEU A 12 31.89 6.64 18.68
CA LEU A 12 31.24 7.42 17.63
C LEU A 12 31.07 6.61 16.35
N VAL A 13 32.09 5.84 15.95
CA VAL A 13 32.00 4.90 14.83
C VAL A 13 30.97 3.81 15.11
N GLY A 14 30.96 3.26 16.32
CA GLY A 14 29.96 2.28 16.76
C GLY A 14 28.54 2.85 16.76
N LEU A 15 28.36 4.12 17.17
CA LEU A 15 27.07 4.79 17.11
C LEU A 15 26.62 5.01 15.65
N MET A 16 27.52 5.49 14.79
CA MET A 16 27.27 5.71 13.35
C MET A 16 26.95 4.40 12.61
N THR A 17 27.60 3.28 12.95
CA THR A 17 27.26 1.98 12.37
C THR A 17 25.90 1.49 12.85
N ILE A 18 25.52 1.73 14.11
CA ILE A 18 24.18 1.41 14.61
C ILE A 18 23.12 2.26 13.90
N VAL A 19 23.37 3.56 13.65
CA VAL A 19 22.41 4.41 12.91
C VAL A 19 22.22 3.94 11.47
N ASN A 20 23.31 3.54 10.79
CA ASN A 20 23.24 3.03 9.41
C ASN A 20 22.61 1.64 9.30
N LEU A 21 22.73 0.78 10.34
CA LEU A 21 22.05 -0.52 10.39
C LEU A 21 20.51 -0.40 10.48
N PHE A 22 19.99 0.76 10.86
CA PHE A 22 18.55 1.07 10.87
C PHE A 22 18.10 1.95 9.71
N SER A 23 18.99 2.31 8.79
CA SER A 23 18.65 3.02 7.53
C SER A 23 18.17 2.00 6.50
N GLN A 24 17.11 1.26 6.82
CA GLN A 24 16.68 0.07 6.09
C GLN A 24 15.82 0.35 4.85
N ASP A 25 15.44 1.61 4.60
CA ASP A 25 14.41 1.94 3.63
C ASP A 25 14.89 3.01 2.63
N LYS A 26 14.97 2.64 1.34
CA LYS A 26 15.36 3.53 0.25
C LYS A 26 14.22 4.47 -0.09
N HIS A 27 14.12 5.57 0.65
CA HIS A 27 13.04 6.54 0.47
C HIS A 27 13.11 7.38 -0.83
N ASP A 28 14.19 7.25 -1.61
CA ASP A 28 14.39 7.92 -2.89
C ASP A 28 13.85 7.12 -4.09
N TYR A 29 13.75 5.81 -3.97
CA TYR A 29 13.32 4.90 -5.02
C TYR A 29 11.80 4.90 -5.20
N ALA A 30 11.30 4.91 -6.44
CA ALA A 30 9.89 4.65 -6.75
C ALA A 30 9.78 3.41 -7.62
N THR A 31 8.84 2.54 -7.27
CA THR A 31 8.58 1.33 -8.02
C THR A 31 7.99 1.68 -9.39
N PRO A 32 8.51 1.15 -10.52
CA PRO A 32 8.00 1.50 -11.84
C PRO A 32 6.53 1.06 -12.02
N LEU A 33 5.73 1.92 -12.63
CA LEU A 33 4.37 1.60 -13.04
C LEU A 33 4.39 0.99 -14.45
N GLY A 34 3.66 -0.10 -14.63
CA GLY A 34 3.45 -0.67 -15.95
C GLY A 34 2.39 0.08 -16.76
N LYS A 35 1.86 -0.58 -17.80
CA LYS A 35 0.87 0.02 -18.69
C LYS A 35 -0.39 0.40 -17.90
N SER A 36 -0.84 1.65 -18.05
CA SER A 36 -2.13 2.09 -17.51
C SER A 36 -3.27 1.42 -18.27
N VAL A 37 -4.19 0.82 -17.53
CA VAL A 37 -5.39 0.15 -18.04
C VAL A 37 -6.68 0.81 -17.55
N PHE A 38 -6.57 1.79 -16.65
CA PHE A 38 -7.68 2.59 -16.17
C PHE A 38 -7.19 3.93 -15.65
N TYR A 39 -8.01 4.96 -15.87
CA TYR A 39 -7.79 6.31 -15.36
C TYR A 39 -9.13 6.99 -15.07
N ARG A 40 -9.21 7.69 -13.93
CA ARG A 40 -10.34 8.55 -13.59
C ARG A 40 -9.90 9.71 -12.71
N GLU A 41 -10.22 10.93 -13.14
CA GLU A 41 -10.20 12.10 -12.25
C GLU A 41 -11.32 12.00 -11.22
N VAL A 42 -10.97 12.19 -9.95
CA VAL A 42 -11.88 12.23 -8.82
C VAL A 42 -11.85 13.63 -8.24
N ARG A 43 -13.02 14.28 -8.26
CA ARG A 43 -13.23 15.47 -7.45
C ARG A 43 -13.38 15.04 -6.01
N ASP A 44 -12.60 15.65 -5.12
CA ASP A 44 -12.51 15.42 -3.67
C ASP A 44 -13.75 14.68 -3.11
N ALA A 45 -13.63 13.35 -2.97
CA ALA A 45 -14.75 12.49 -2.61
C ALA A 45 -14.43 11.66 -1.36
N ASN A 46 -15.41 11.50 -0.46
CA ASN A 46 -15.23 10.66 0.73
C ASN A 46 -15.24 9.17 0.43
N ARG A 47 -15.82 8.79 -0.71
CA ARG A 47 -15.96 7.41 -1.13
C ARG A 47 -16.08 7.34 -2.64
N THR A 48 -15.37 6.40 -3.25
CA THR A 48 -15.39 6.13 -4.69
C THR A 48 -15.45 4.63 -4.90
N VAL A 49 -16.26 4.19 -5.88
CA VAL A 49 -16.34 2.78 -6.29
C VAL A 49 -15.79 2.65 -7.70
N LEU A 50 -14.88 1.70 -7.89
CA LEU A 50 -14.29 1.34 -9.16
C LEU A 50 -14.68 -0.09 -9.50
N ARG A 51 -15.53 -0.28 -10.52
CA ARG A 51 -15.91 -1.61 -10.99
C ARG A 51 -14.86 -2.13 -11.95
N MET A 52 -14.51 -3.41 -11.81
CA MET A 52 -13.50 -4.01 -12.68
C MET A 52 -13.95 -4.12 -14.13
N SER A 53 -15.27 -4.07 -14.39
CA SER A 53 -15.82 -3.93 -15.75
C SER A 53 -15.47 -2.62 -16.44
N GLU A 54 -15.08 -1.58 -15.69
CA GLU A 54 -14.67 -0.27 -16.20
C GLU A 54 -13.18 -0.24 -16.61
N VAL A 55 -12.43 -1.26 -16.20
CA VAL A 55 -11.00 -1.40 -16.51
C VAL A 55 -10.83 -1.89 -17.95
N GLY A 56 -9.87 -1.29 -18.64
CA GLY A 56 -9.48 -1.66 -20.00
C GLY A 56 -8.90 -3.08 -20.09
N PRO A 57 -8.70 -3.61 -21.31
CA PRO A 57 -8.13 -4.94 -21.49
C PRO A 57 -6.76 -5.09 -20.83
N ILE A 58 -6.57 -6.20 -20.11
CA ILE A 58 -5.31 -6.60 -19.47
C ILE A 58 -4.48 -7.44 -20.45
N THR A 59 -3.17 -7.19 -20.49
CA THR A 59 -2.22 -7.93 -21.31
C THR A 59 -2.11 -9.40 -20.86
N SER A 60 -1.97 -10.31 -21.82
CA SER A 60 -1.80 -11.74 -21.51
C SER A 60 -0.54 -11.98 -20.69
N GLY A 61 -0.65 -12.84 -19.67
CA GLY A 61 0.46 -13.17 -18.77
C GLY A 61 0.68 -12.16 -17.64
N THR A 62 -0.11 -11.09 -17.55
CA THR A 62 -0.18 -10.24 -16.35
C THR A 62 -0.71 -11.05 -15.17
N ASP A 63 -0.04 -10.97 -14.02
CA ASP A 63 -0.43 -11.63 -12.76
C ASP A 63 -0.66 -10.64 -11.61
N GLY A 64 -0.44 -9.35 -11.87
CA GLY A 64 -0.44 -8.25 -10.91
C GLY A 64 -1.17 -6.99 -11.41
N LEU A 65 -1.76 -6.23 -10.49
CA LEU A 65 -2.31 -4.89 -10.75
C LEU A 65 -1.78 -3.91 -9.72
N VAL A 66 -1.53 -2.67 -10.15
CA VAL A 66 -1.18 -1.55 -9.28
C VAL A 66 -2.38 -0.63 -9.15
N LEU A 67 -2.84 -0.40 -7.92
CA LEU A 67 -3.84 0.63 -7.62
C LEU A 67 -3.12 1.91 -7.21
N VAL A 68 -3.35 3.00 -7.93
CA VAL A 68 -2.78 4.33 -7.63
C VAL A 68 -3.92 5.27 -7.24
N PHE A 69 -3.79 5.94 -6.10
CA PHE A 69 -4.74 6.96 -5.66
C PHE A 69 -4.10 7.97 -4.72
N ASN A 70 -4.72 9.15 -4.61
CA ASN A 70 -4.37 10.13 -3.59
C ASN A 70 -5.39 10.11 -2.45
N MET A 71 -4.93 10.40 -1.24
CA MET A 71 -5.78 10.66 -0.09
C MET A 71 -5.36 11.95 0.61
N LYS A 72 -6.33 12.71 1.10
CA LYS A 72 -6.10 13.93 1.87
C LYS A 72 -6.79 13.82 3.22
N GLN A 73 -6.00 13.91 4.29
CA GLN A 73 -6.47 13.67 5.65
C GLN A 73 -5.54 14.30 6.70
N ASN A 74 -6.10 14.64 7.86
CA ASN A 74 -5.34 14.86 9.09
C ASN A 74 -5.22 13.55 9.88
N LEU A 75 -4.12 12.82 9.64
CA LEU A 75 -3.88 11.52 10.26
C LEU A 75 -3.66 11.60 11.78
N SER A 76 -3.32 12.78 12.32
CA SER A 76 -3.13 12.99 13.77
C SER A 76 -4.43 12.98 14.58
N GLN A 77 -5.58 13.12 13.92
CA GLN A 77 -6.90 13.15 14.56
C GLN A 77 -7.64 11.81 14.51
N ILE A 78 -6.99 10.76 14.01
CA ILE A 78 -7.60 9.44 13.83
C ILE A 78 -7.67 8.70 15.16
N THR A 79 -8.89 8.50 15.67
CA THR A 79 -9.16 7.83 16.95
C THR A 79 -9.60 6.38 16.82
N ARG A 80 -10.08 5.98 15.64
CA ARG A 80 -10.48 4.61 15.27
C ARG A 80 -9.98 4.27 13.86
N PRO A 81 -9.76 2.98 13.51
CA PRO A 81 -9.23 2.60 12.21
C PRO A 81 -9.95 3.27 11.04
N LEU A 82 -9.18 3.89 10.15
CA LEU A 82 -9.68 4.53 8.95
C LEU A 82 -9.53 3.56 7.78
N LYS A 83 -10.64 3.09 7.20
CA LYS A 83 -10.61 2.24 6.01
C LYS A 83 -10.17 3.06 4.80
N LEU A 84 -9.09 2.63 4.15
CA LEU A 84 -8.54 3.27 2.95
C LEU A 84 -9.10 2.62 1.68
N VAL A 85 -9.02 1.29 1.60
CA VAL A 85 -9.40 0.52 0.41
C VAL A 85 -10.04 -0.80 0.82
N SER A 86 -11.01 -1.26 0.04
CA SER A 86 -11.66 -2.56 0.16
C SER A 86 -11.73 -3.24 -1.19
N PHE A 87 -11.34 -4.51 -1.23
CA PHE A 87 -11.37 -5.37 -2.40
C PHE A 87 -12.54 -6.34 -2.29
N ASN A 88 -13.47 -6.23 -3.23
CA ASN A 88 -14.68 -7.03 -3.30
C ASN A 88 -14.67 -7.94 -4.54
N SER A 89 -14.98 -9.20 -4.33
CA SER A 89 -15.10 -10.20 -5.42
C SER A 89 -16.51 -10.79 -5.54
N THR A 90 -17.50 -10.09 -4.97
CA THR A 90 -18.91 -10.46 -5.03
C THR A 90 -19.74 -9.21 -5.35
N SER A 91 -20.98 -9.41 -5.81
CA SER A 91 -21.90 -8.32 -6.13
C SER A 91 -22.28 -7.44 -4.94
N GLU A 92 -22.02 -7.85 -3.69
CA GLU A 92 -22.42 -7.16 -2.46
C GLU A 92 -21.26 -6.43 -1.79
N GLU A 93 -21.43 -5.12 -1.55
CA GLU A 93 -20.34 -4.23 -1.10
C GLU A 93 -19.83 -4.56 0.31
N SER A 94 -20.68 -5.15 1.15
CA SER A 94 -20.31 -5.64 2.48
C SER A 94 -19.34 -6.83 2.45
N ASN A 95 -19.26 -7.52 1.31
CA ASN A 95 -18.60 -8.82 1.20
C ASN A 95 -17.19 -8.68 0.61
N SER A 96 -16.43 -7.75 1.19
CA SER A 96 -15.00 -7.61 0.91
C SER A 96 -14.25 -8.87 1.35
N HIS A 97 -13.14 -9.19 0.68
CA HIS A 97 -12.24 -10.27 1.10
C HIS A 97 -10.90 -9.74 1.61
N LEU A 98 -10.51 -8.53 1.19
CA LEU A 98 -9.32 -7.82 1.65
C LEU A 98 -9.70 -6.36 1.92
N GLU A 99 -9.24 -5.82 3.04
CA GLU A 99 -9.45 -4.43 3.43
C GLU A 99 -8.14 -3.86 3.95
N ILE A 100 -7.89 -2.59 3.66
CA ILE A 100 -6.68 -1.86 4.06
C ILE A 100 -7.11 -0.69 4.92
N TYR A 101 -6.54 -0.59 6.11
CA TYR A 101 -6.83 0.42 7.11
C TYR A 101 -5.56 1.20 7.45
N TYR A 102 -5.72 2.49 7.74
CA TYR A 102 -4.74 3.23 8.51
C TYR A 102 -5.17 3.27 9.97
N TYR A 103 -4.25 2.97 10.87
CA TYR A 103 -4.44 3.17 12.30
C TYR A 103 -3.10 3.34 13.03
N ALA A 104 -3.05 4.26 13.98
CA ALA A 104 -1.90 4.46 14.88
C ALA A 104 -0.53 4.59 14.17
N GLY A 105 -0.48 5.31 13.04
CA GLY A 105 0.77 5.60 12.32
C GLY A 105 1.19 4.52 11.31
N THR A 106 0.42 3.45 11.16
CA THR A 106 0.75 2.36 10.23
C THR A 106 -0.47 1.87 9.44
N ILE A 107 -0.23 0.94 8.51
CA ILE A 107 -1.25 0.25 7.74
C ILE A 107 -1.51 -1.13 8.35
N THR A 108 -2.80 -1.45 8.49
CA THR A 108 -3.28 -2.80 8.77
C THR A 108 -4.00 -3.33 7.54
N ILE A 109 -3.66 -4.54 7.12
CA ILE A 109 -4.39 -5.24 6.08
C ILE A 109 -5.17 -6.36 6.72
N ARG A 110 -6.48 -6.31 6.54
CA ARG A 110 -7.39 -7.35 6.98
C ARG A 110 -7.73 -8.25 5.82
N ARG A 111 -7.40 -9.52 5.95
CA ARG A 111 -7.81 -10.58 5.00
C ARG A 111 -8.85 -11.48 5.65
N LYS A 112 -10.05 -11.51 5.08
CA LYS A 112 -11.13 -12.38 5.57
C LYS A 112 -10.93 -13.80 5.05
N THR A 113 -11.34 -14.80 5.82
CA THR A 113 -11.24 -16.21 5.40
C THR A 113 -12.24 -16.58 4.30
N SER A 114 -13.27 -15.77 4.10
CA SER A 114 -14.20 -15.78 2.98
C SER A 114 -14.91 -14.42 2.91
N PRO A 115 -15.59 -14.07 1.80
CA PRO A 115 -16.38 -12.84 1.72
C PRO A 115 -17.40 -12.78 2.86
N ASN A 116 -17.47 -11.64 3.55
CA ASN A 116 -18.32 -11.43 4.74
C ASN A 116 -18.00 -12.29 5.99
N SER A 117 -16.86 -12.98 6.01
CA SER A 117 -16.47 -13.77 7.19
C SER A 117 -16.20 -12.89 8.40
N ALA A 118 -16.66 -13.33 9.58
CA ALA A 118 -16.27 -12.78 10.87
C ALA A 118 -14.82 -13.20 11.26
N TYR A 119 -14.29 -14.24 10.63
CA TYR A 119 -12.91 -14.69 10.82
C TYR A 119 -11.98 -14.02 9.82
N TYR A 120 -10.93 -13.40 10.32
CA TYR A 120 -9.95 -12.67 9.50
C TYR A 120 -8.56 -12.73 10.12
N TYR A 121 -7.56 -12.42 9.28
CA TYR A 121 -6.17 -12.18 9.68
C TYR A 121 -5.86 -10.71 9.46
N ASP A 122 -5.35 -10.05 10.50
CA ASP A 122 -4.81 -8.69 10.40
C ASP A 122 -3.29 -8.77 10.29
N TYR A 123 -2.76 -8.23 9.20
CA TYR A 123 -1.33 -8.02 8.97
C TYR A 123 -1.02 -6.56 9.28
N ASN A 124 -0.38 -6.31 10.41
CA ASN A 124 0.05 -4.97 10.81
C ASN A 124 1.46 -4.73 10.30
N LEU A 125 1.66 -3.63 9.58
CA LEU A 125 2.98 -3.22 9.15
C LEU A 125 3.75 -2.59 10.31
N TYR A 126 5.02 -2.96 10.44
CA TYR A 126 5.89 -2.42 11.49
C TYR A 126 6.40 -1.02 11.16
N ASP A 127 6.61 -0.75 9.87
CA ASP A 127 7.13 0.54 9.42
C ASP A 127 6.01 1.59 9.32
N PRO A 128 6.29 2.85 9.72
CA PRO A 128 5.33 3.92 9.62
C PRO A 128 5.15 4.31 8.14
N MET A 129 4.18 3.69 7.48
CA MET A 129 3.83 3.99 6.09
C MET A 129 3.30 5.42 5.88
N PHE A 130 3.01 6.15 6.96
CA PHE A 130 2.64 7.55 6.88
C PHE A 130 3.33 8.30 8.01
N THR A 131 4.06 9.37 7.68
CA THR A 131 4.59 10.28 8.70
C THR A 131 3.50 11.26 9.10
N VAL A 132 3.09 11.22 10.37
CA VAL A 132 2.04 12.11 10.88
C VAL A 132 2.66 13.46 11.24
N ASP A 133 2.57 14.41 10.31
CA ASP A 133 2.81 15.83 10.61
C ASP A 133 1.52 16.48 11.14
N GLN A 134 1.63 17.62 11.84
CA GLN A 134 0.44 18.36 12.26
C GLN A 134 -0.34 18.89 11.04
N GLY A 135 -1.67 18.75 11.10
CA GLY A 135 -2.59 19.32 10.10
C GLY A 135 -3.00 18.35 9.00
N VAL A 136 -3.61 18.89 7.94
CA VAL A 136 -4.07 18.11 6.80
C VAL A 136 -2.91 17.90 5.82
N SER A 137 -2.65 16.64 5.49
CA SER A 137 -1.64 16.20 4.52
C SER A 137 -2.27 15.44 3.37
N GLN A 138 -1.67 15.51 2.19
CA GLN A 138 -2.04 14.68 1.04
C GLN A 138 -0.95 13.65 0.78
N TRP A 139 -1.40 12.42 0.53
CA TRP A 139 -0.56 11.25 0.33
C TRP A 139 -0.94 10.56 -0.96
N GLU A 140 0.07 10.22 -1.75
CA GLU A 140 -0.03 9.32 -2.88
C GLU A 140 0.19 7.89 -2.37
N VAL A 141 -0.64 6.94 -2.79
CA VAL A 141 -0.57 5.54 -2.36
C VAL A 141 -0.60 4.64 -3.58
N HIS A 142 0.38 3.77 -3.69
CA HIS A 142 0.45 2.71 -4.70
C HIS A 142 0.34 1.35 -4.01
N LEU A 143 -0.56 0.51 -4.51
CA LEU A 143 -0.77 -0.85 -4.02
C LEU A 143 -0.52 -1.82 -5.17
N TYR A 144 0.63 -2.47 -5.20
CA TYR A 144 0.97 -3.50 -6.17
C TYR A 144 0.51 -4.83 -5.61
N PHE A 145 -0.56 -5.41 -6.15
CA PHE A 145 -1.15 -6.63 -5.60
C PHE A 145 -1.24 -7.76 -6.61
N THR A 146 -1.03 -8.97 -6.11
CA THR A 146 -1.34 -10.23 -6.78
C THR A 146 -2.30 -11.04 -5.90
N GLY A 147 -2.52 -12.32 -6.20
CA GLY A 147 -3.31 -13.21 -5.34
C GLY A 147 -2.69 -13.48 -3.96
N SER A 148 -1.39 -13.24 -3.77
CA SER A 148 -0.66 -13.62 -2.55
C SER A 148 0.45 -12.65 -2.14
N PHE A 149 0.62 -11.56 -2.86
CA PHE A 149 1.65 -10.56 -2.61
C PHE A 149 1.03 -9.16 -2.65
N LEU A 150 1.44 -8.31 -1.73
CA LEU A 150 1.16 -6.88 -1.75
C LEU A 150 2.48 -6.13 -1.51
N TRP A 151 2.79 -5.19 -2.38
CA TRP A 151 3.81 -4.17 -2.15
C TRP A 151 3.12 -2.83 -2.06
N ILE A 152 3.28 -2.17 -0.92
CA ILE A 152 2.69 -0.87 -0.64
C ILE A 152 3.78 0.16 -0.76
N GLU A 153 3.51 1.22 -1.52
CA GLU A 153 4.33 2.43 -1.57
C GLU A 153 3.45 3.63 -1.21
N THR A 154 3.96 4.51 -0.36
CA THR A 154 3.27 5.74 0.04
C THR A 154 4.20 6.92 -0.03
N ARG A 155 3.67 8.11 -0.36
CA ARG A 155 4.45 9.32 -0.52
C ARG A 155 3.69 10.56 -0.06
N ASP A 156 4.31 11.42 0.74
CA ASP A 156 3.78 12.75 1.07
C ASP A 156 3.96 13.68 -0.14
N THR A 157 2.87 14.15 -0.74
CA THR A 157 2.92 14.94 -1.98
C THR A 157 3.56 16.32 -1.79
N ARG A 158 3.72 16.79 -0.55
CA ARG A 158 4.39 18.05 -0.20
C ARG A 158 5.92 17.93 -0.22
N LYS A 159 6.44 16.71 -0.10
CA LYS A 159 7.88 16.43 -0.05
C LYS A 159 8.37 16.01 -1.46
N ILE A 160 9.60 16.40 -1.80
CA ILE A 160 10.14 16.24 -3.16
C ILE A 160 11.18 15.12 -3.24
N LEU A 161 11.95 14.90 -2.18
CA LEU A 161 13.04 13.93 -2.11
C LEU A 161 12.90 13.08 -0.85
N ASN A 162 13.36 11.83 -0.93
CA ASN A 162 13.49 10.90 0.19
C ASN A 162 12.20 10.79 1.03
N ASN A 163 11.07 10.56 0.36
CA ASN A 163 9.74 10.63 0.97
C ASN A 163 8.81 9.51 0.50
N LYS A 164 9.37 8.35 0.13
CA LYS A 164 8.60 7.18 -0.24
C LYS A 164 8.82 6.09 0.79
N TRP A 165 7.75 5.54 1.34
CA TRP A 165 7.82 4.42 2.28
C TRP A 165 7.34 3.17 1.58
N HIS A 166 8.01 2.05 1.84
CA HIS A 166 7.75 0.81 1.15
C HIS A 166 7.52 -0.34 2.13
N ALA A 167 6.60 -1.24 1.81
CA ALA A 167 6.40 -2.44 2.62
C ALA A 167 5.95 -3.64 1.76
N PRO A 168 6.74 -4.73 1.73
CA PRO A 168 6.32 -6.01 1.16
C PRO A 168 5.49 -6.82 2.15
N ILE A 169 4.46 -7.50 1.66
CA ILE A 169 3.60 -8.36 2.46
C ILE A 169 3.22 -9.58 1.66
N PHE A 170 3.51 -10.74 2.23
CA PHE A 170 3.07 -12.02 1.71
C PHE A 170 1.91 -12.53 2.55
N PHE A 171 0.79 -12.77 1.89
CA PHE A 171 -0.42 -13.32 2.49
C PHE A 171 -0.92 -14.45 1.60
N GLY A 172 -1.89 -15.24 2.04
CA GLY A 172 -2.47 -16.24 1.12
C GLY A 172 -1.86 -17.62 1.14
N ILE A 173 -0.65 -17.81 1.68
CA ILE A 173 0.02 -19.12 1.74
C ILE A 173 -0.85 -20.18 2.45
N ASN A 174 -1.66 -19.76 3.42
CA ASN A 174 -2.56 -20.62 4.18
C ASN A 174 -3.94 -20.88 3.53
N LEU A 175 -4.26 -20.26 2.39
CA LEU A 175 -5.55 -20.40 1.70
C LEU A 175 -5.34 -20.50 0.17
N PRO A 176 -4.68 -21.57 -0.33
CA PRO A 176 -4.28 -21.69 -1.73
C PRO A 176 -5.46 -21.78 -2.71
N ASN A 177 -6.64 -22.16 -2.23
CA ASN A 177 -7.83 -22.35 -3.06
C ASN A 177 -8.60 -21.06 -3.36
N MET A 178 -8.19 -19.92 -2.80
CA MET A 178 -8.86 -18.63 -2.98
C MET A 178 -8.06 -17.72 -3.90
N ASN A 179 -8.34 -17.78 -5.20
CA ASN A 179 -7.74 -16.89 -6.19
C ASN A 179 -8.70 -15.74 -6.55
N TYR A 180 -8.71 -14.68 -5.75
CA TYR A 180 -9.50 -13.49 -6.05
C TYR A 180 -8.90 -12.69 -7.23
N MET A 181 -7.59 -12.78 -7.44
CA MET A 181 -6.89 -12.05 -8.49
C MET A 181 -7.41 -12.38 -9.89
N GLY A 182 -7.78 -13.63 -10.14
CA GLY A 182 -8.41 -14.05 -11.39
C GLY A 182 -9.67 -13.24 -11.75
N ASN A 183 -10.45 -12.81 -10.76
CA ASN A 183 -11.63 -11.97 -11.01
C ASN A 183 -11.26 -10.54 -11.41
N TYR A 184 -10.19 -9.99 -10.84
CA TYR A 184 -9.68 -8.65 -11.18
C TYR A 184 -9.07 -8.63 -12.58
N LEU A 185 -8.17 -9.58 -12.86
CA LEU A 185 -7.54 -9.74 -14.18
C LEU A 185 -8.57 -10.08 -15.27
N GLY A 186 -9.56 -10.91 -14.93
CA GLY A 186 -10.70 -11.24 -15.80
C GLY A 186 -11.74 -10.13 -15.91
N ARG A 187 -11.57 -9.02 -15.19
CA ARG A 187 -12.46 -7.84 -15.21
C ARG A 187 -13.92 -8.18 -14.91
N SER A 188 -14.12 -9.07 -13.94
CA SER A 188 -15.43 -9.55 -13.54
C SER A 188 -16.36 -8.40 -13.16
N SER A 189 -17.60 -8.41 -13.69
CA SER A 189 -18.64 -7.43 -13.35
C SER A 189 -19.06 -7.47 -11.88
N SER A 190 -18.77 -8.57 -11.19
CA SER A 190 -19.04 -8.76 -9.77
C SER A 190 -17.86 -8.34 -8.89
N SER A 191 -16.75 -7.86 -9.47
CA SER A 191 -15.59 -7.39 -8.72
C SER A 191 -15.45 -5.89 -8.82
N TYR A 192 -15.13 -5.25 -7.70
CA TYR A 192 -14.89 -3.83 -7.61
C TYR A 192 -13.97 -3.52 -6.44
N ILE A 193 -13.41 -2.32 -6.47
CA ILE A 193 -12.57 -1.74 -5.45
C ILE A 193 -13.31 -0.53 -4.89
N ILE A 194 -13.45 -0.48 -3.57
CA ILE A 194 -14.04 0.66 -2.87
C ILE A 194 -12.90 1.42 -2.20
N PHE A 195 -12.85 2.72 -2.40
CA PHE A 195 -11.96 3.60 -1.70
C PHE A 195 -12.73 4.39 -0.65
N GLY A 196 -12.16 4.52 0.54
CA GLY A 196 -12.80 5.10 1.71
C GLY A 196 -13.89 4.22 2.32
N ASP A 197 -14.76 4.85 3.11
CA ASP A 197 -15.87 4.20 3.80
C ASP A 197 -17.13 5.08 3.74
N LEU A 198 -18.31 4.47 3.88
CA LEU A 198 -19.58 5.20 3.99
C LEU A 198 -19.66 6.04 5.27
N ASN A 199 -19.04 5.56 6.35
CA ASN A 199 -19.08 6.19 7.68
C ASN A 199 -17.66 6.34 8.26
N PRO A 200 -16.79 7.16 7.63
CA PRO A 200 -15.39 7.21 8.00
C PRO A 200 -15.20 7.79 9.40
N SER A 201 -14.05 7.49 10.01
CA SER A 201 -13.71 7.96 11.36
C SER A 201 -13.44 9.45 11.47
N THR A 202 -13.14 10.07 10.33
CA THR A 202 -12.86 11.48 10.11
C THR A 202 -13.06 11.78 8.61
N THR A 203 -13.05 13.04 8.19
CA THR A 203 -13.22 13.45 6.79
C THR A 203 -12.06 12.93 5.93
N PHE A 204 -12.23 11.79 5.28
CA PHE A 204 -11.25 11.20 4.35
C PHE A 204 -11.63 11.62 2.95
N THR A 205 -10.78 12.33 2.22
CA THR A 205 -11.08 12.67 0.82
C THR A 205 -10.03 12.13 -0.12
N MET A 206 -10.45 11.89 -1.36
CA MET A 206 -9.59 11.45 -2.46
C MET A 206 -9.58 12.52 -3.54
N PRO A 207 -8.64 13.46 -3.49
CA PRO A 207 -8.43 14.40 -4.58
C PRO A 207 -7.72 13.73 -5.76
N ASP A 208 -7.68 14.44 -6.89
CA ASP A 208 -6.88 14.13 -8.08
C ASP A 208 -7.35 12.89 -8.85
N GLU A 209 -6.59 11.80 -8.84
CA GLU A 209 -6.80 10.69 -9.76
C GLU A 209 -6.79 9.32 -9.07
N ILE A 210 -7.51 8.41 -9.70
CA ILE A 210 -7.43 6.96 -9.48
C ILE A 210 -6.97 6.33 -10.78
N ALA A 211 -5.92 5.51 -10.72
CA ALA A 211 -5.43 4.75 -11.86
C ALA A 211 -5.22 3.27 -11.52
N ILE A 212 -5.32 2.41 -12.54
CA ILE A 212 -4.85 1.03 -12.47
C ILE A 212 -3.79 0.79 -13.53
N HIS A 213 -2.69 0.18 -13.12
CA HIS A 213 -1.63 -0.28 -14.00
C HIS A 213 -1.52 -1.80 -13.92
N GLU A 214 -1.09 -2.44 -15.00
CA GLU A 214 -0.72 -3.86 -14.97
C GLU A 214 0.76 -4.04 -14.63
N PHE A 215 1.09 -5.14 -13.97
CA PHE A 215 2.48 -5.56 -13.79
C PHE A 215 2.59 -7.08 -13.76
N LYS A 216 3.82 -7.58 -13.95
CA LYS A 216 4.15 -8.99 -13.73
C LYS A 216 5.06 -9.13 -12.52
N TYR A 217 4.68 -9.97 -11.58
CA TYR A 217 5.45 -10.19 -10.36
C TYR A 217 6.85 -10.72 -10.66
N ALA A 218 7.00 -11.58 -11.67
CA ALA A 218 8.32 -12.08 -12.06
C ALA A 218 9.28 -10.98 -12.53
N GLU A 219 8.76 -9.91 -13.14
CA GLU A 219 9.55 -8.75 -13.58
C GLU A 219 9.79 -7.78 -12.40
N LEU A 220 8.77 -7.58 -11.56
CA LEU A 220 8.86 -6.69 -10.40
C LEU A 220 9.73 -7.25 -9.26
N LYS A 221 9.70 -8.56 -9.00
CA LYS A 221 10.40 -9.15 -7.85
C LYS A 221 11.93 -8.94 -7.93
N ASP A 222 12.49 -8.98 -9.13
CA ASP A 222 13.92 -8.85 -9.36
C ASP A 222 14.33 -7.39 -9.11
N GLU A 223 13.53 -6.44 -9.61
CA GLU A 223 13.64 -5.01 -9.31
C GLU A 223 13.59 -4.75 -7.79
N LEU A 224 12.57 -5.29 -7.10
CA LEU A 224 12.44 -5.13 -5.65
C LEU A 224 13.62 -5.75 -4.88
N GLN A 225 14.12 -6.91 -5.32
CA GLN A 225 15.28 -7.54 -4.70
C GLN A 225 16.54 -6.69 -4.83
N THR A 226 16.83 -6.17 -6.03
CA THR A 226 17.99 -5.30 -6.26
C THR A 226 17.89 -4.01 -5.43
N HIS A 227 16.71 -3.39 -5.36
CA HIS A 227 16.57 -2.10 -4.69
C HIS A 227 16.44 -2.20 -3.17
N PHE A 228 15.90 -3.28 -2.61
CA PHE A 228 15.59 -3.37 -1.17
C PHE A 228 16.28 -4.53 -0.43
N CYS A 229 16.83 -5.53 -1.12
CA CYS A 229 17.47 -6.68 -0.47
C CYS A 229 19.00 -6.71 -0.65
N GLU A 230 19.54 -6.28 -1.79
CA GLU A 230 20.96 -6.48 -2.12
C GLU A 230 21.91 -5.38 -1.61
N ASP A 231 21.37 -4.20 -1.26
CA ASP A 231 22.13 -3.06 -0.74
C ASP A 231 21.97 -2.83 0.78
N ASN A 232 21.43 -3.83 1.50
CA ASN A 232 21.29 -3.85 2.97
C ASN A 232 22.31 -4.80 3.62
#